data_AF-A0A956GU03-F1
#
_entry.id   AF-A0A956GU03-F1
#
_cell.length_a   1.000
_cell.length_b   1.000
_cell.length_c   1.000
_cell.angle_alpha   90.00
_cell.angle_beta   90.00
_cell.angle_gamma   90.00
#
_symmetry.space_group_name_H-M   'P 1'
#
loop_
_entity.id
_entity.type
_entity.pdbx_description
1 polymer ?
#
loop_
_entity_poly.entity_id
_entity_poly.type
_entity_poly.pdbx_seq_one_letter_code
_entity_poly.pdbx_strand_id
1 'polypeptide(L)'
;MARTVVGLAALVLAIALGISRLGLIAHELVGHGVTARLAGGHVTGWRLHLFGGGWLGYRAEPPLRGAAGWLVQLGGIGVELTLAAALAALWAASPRLRAAPTAALAVTAAAWALA
;
A
#
# COMPACT_ATOMS: atom_id res chain seq x y z
N MET A 1 -6.83 -34.09 -1.69
CA MET A 1 -5.63 -33.31 -1.28
C MET A 1 -5.22 -32.28 -2.32
N ALA A 2 -4.88 -32.66 -3.56
CA ALA A 2 -4.39 -31.73 -4.60
C ALA A 2 -5.34 -30.56 -4.92
N ARG A 3 -6.64 -30.81 -5.10
CA ARG A 3 -7.64 -29.74 -5.34
C ARG A 3 -7.74 -28.72 -4.22
N THR A 4 -7.65 -29.17 -2.96
CA THR A 4 -7.67 -28.30 -1.79
C THR A 4 -6.43 -27.41 -1.73
N VAL A 5 -5.25 -27.96 -2.03
CA VAL A 5 -3.99 -27.21 -2.07
C VAL A 5 -4.01 -26.16 -3.19
N VAL A 6 -4.48 -26.52 -4.39
CA VAL A 6 -4.62 -25.58 -5.51
C VAL A 6 -5.61 -24.47 -5.17
N GLY A 7 -6.75 -24.80 -4.56
CA GLY A 7 -7.74 -23.80 -4.14
C GLY A 7 -7.19 -22.82 -3.11
N LEU A 8 -6.45 -23.32 -2.11
CA LEU A 8 -5.78 -22.47 -1.11
C LEU A 8 -4.69 -21.60 -1.73
N ALA A 9 -3.86 -22.16 -2.61
CA ALA A 9 -2.82 -21.40 -3.31
C ALA A 9 -3.42 -20.28 -4.18
N ALA A 10 -4.50 -20.57 -4.90
CA ALA A 10 -5.22 -19.58 -5.70
C ALA A 10 -5.83 -18.47 -4.83
N LEU A 11 -6.39 -18.83 -3.67
CA LEU A 11 -6.93 -17.85 -2.71
C LEU A 11 -5.83 -16.95 -2.15
N VAL A 12 -4.70 -17.53 -1.72
CA VAL A 12 -3.56 -16.76 -1.21
C VAL A 12 -3.01 -15.83 -2.29
N LEU A 13 -2.88 -16.31 -3.53
CA LEU A 13 -2.44 -15.49 -4.65
C LEU A 13 -3.41 -14.33 -4.91
N ALA A 14 -4.72 -14.59 -4.91
CA ALA A 14 -5.74 -13.55 -5.11
C ALA A 14 -5.69 -12.49 -4.01
N ILE A 15 -5.52 -12.91 -2.75
CA ILE A 15 -5.36 -12.00 -1.60
C ILE A 15 -4.08 -11.19 -1.74
N ALA A 16 -2.94 -11.82 -2.05
CA ALA A 16 -1.66 -11.14 -2.22
C ALA A 16 -1.70 -10.10 -3.34
N LEU A 17 -2.29 -10.45 -4.49
CA LEU A 17 -2.51 -9.51 -5.60
C LEU A 17 -3.43 -8.37 -5.17
N GLY A 18 -4.54 -8.67 -4.51
CA GLY A 18 -5.48 -7.67 -4.00
C GLY A 18 -4.81 -6.67 -3.05
N ILE A 19 -4.11 -7.16 -2.03
CA ILE A 19 -3.36 -6.33 -1.07
C ILE A 19 -2.30 -5.51 -1.79
N SER A 20 -1.52 -6.13 -2.68
CA SER A 20 -0.47 -5.43 -3.43
C SER A 20 -1.02 -4.31 -4.31
N ARG A 21 -2.18 -4.51 -4.96
CA ARG A 21 -2.80 -3.47 -5.81
C ARG A 21 -3.44 -2.36 -4.97
N LEU A 22 -4.14 -2.71 -3.89
CA LEU A 22 -4.72 -1.72 -2.99
C LEU A 22 -3.64 -0.90 -2.28
N GLY A 23 -2.56 -1.55 -1.83
CA GLY A 23 -1.38 -0.91 -1.28
C GLY A 23 -0.76 0.06 -2.28
N LEU A 24 -0.58 -0.35 -3.53
CA LEU A 24 -0.06 0.53 -4.58
C LEU A 24 -0.98 1.72 -4.89
N ILE A 25 -2.29 1.52 -4.92
CA ILE A 25 -3.26 2.62 -5.07
C ILE A 25 -3.10 3.62 -3.94
N ALA A 26 -3.00 3.13 -2.70
CA ALA A 26 -2.76 3.98 -1.54
C ALA A 26 -1.40 4.69 -1.63
N HIS A 27 -0.33 3.99 -2.01
CA HIS A 27 1.01 4.55 -2.17
C HIS A 27 1.01 5.71 -3.19
N GLU A 28 0.51 5.46 -4.39
CA GLU A 28 0.58 6.43 -5.49
C GLU A 28 -0.44 7.56 -5.30
N LEU A 29 -1.73 7.24 -5.14
CA LEU A 29 -2.78 8.26 -5.12
C LEU A 29 -2.89 8.97 -3.77
N VAL A 30 -2.85 8.22 -2.67
CA VAL A 30 -2.97 8.80 -1.34
C VAL A 30 -1.63 9.35 -0.89
N GLY A 31 -0.54 8.59 -1.05
CA GLY A 31 0.79 9.03 -0.66
C GLY A 31 1.28 10.18 -1.53
N HIS A 32 1.71 9.90 -2.76
CA HIS A 32 2.26 10.94 -3.64
C HIS A 32 1.19 11.96 -4.08
N GLY A 33 -0.01 11.52 -4.45
CA GLY A 33 -1.05 12.39 -4.99
C GLY A 33 -1.56 13.43 -3.98
N VAL A 34 -1.91 13.01 -2.77
CA VAL A 34 -2.41 13.96 -1.74
C VAL A 34 -1.28 14.86 -1.26
N THR A 35 -0.08 14.32 -1.01
CA THR A 35 1.06 15.16 -0.60
C THR A 35 1.43 16.18 -1.67
N ALA A 36 1.43 15.80 -2.95
CA ALA A 36 1.66 16.72 -4.06
C ALA A 36 0.59 17.83 -4.08
N ARG A 37 -0.68 17.48 -3.87
CA ARG A 37 -1.78 18.46 -3.82
C ARG A 37 -1.67 19.41 -2.64
N LEU A 38 -1.31 18.90 -1.46
CA LEU A 38 -1.07 19.73 -0.27
C LEU A 38 0.13 20.66 -0.44
N ALA A 39 1.12 20.24 -1.23
CA ALA A 39 2.28 21.05 -1.59
C ALA A 39 2.02 22.06 -2.73
N GLY A 40 0.78 22.16 -3.23
CA GLY A 40 0.40 23.09 -4.31
C GLY A 40 0.57 22.53 -5.73
N GLY A 41 0.85 21.24 -5.87
CA GLY A 41 0.86 20.53 -7.15
C GLY A 41 -0.51 20.02 -7.58
N HIS A 42 -0.60 19.51 -8.80
CA HIS A 42 -1.77 18.81 -9.33
C HIS A 42 -1.35 17.53 -10.04
N VAL A 43 -2.16 16.49 -9.87
CA VAL A 43 -1.97 15.20 -10.54
C VAL A 43 -2.31 15.35 -12.02
N THR A 44 -1.41 14.90 -12.90
CA THR A 44 -1.55 14.99 -14.36
C THR A 44 -1.86 13.64 -15.00
N GLY A 45 -1.62 12.54 -14.28
CA GLY A 45 -1.97 11.21 -14.74
C GLY A 45 -1.49 10.14 -13.78
N TRP A 46 -2.00 8.93 -13.95
CA TRP A 46 -1.56 7.77 -13.17
C TRP A 46 -1.62 6.51 -14.03
N ARG A 47 -0.77 5.52 -13.70
CA ARG A 47 -0.77 4.20 -14.30
C ARG A 47 -0.54 3.15 -13.23
N LEU A 48 -1.29 2.07 -13.28
CA LEU A 48 -1.08 0.89 -12.44
C LEU A 48 -0.84 -0.29 -13.35
N HIS A 49 0.25 -1.01 -13.13
CA HIS A 49 0.55 -2.23 -13.84
C HIS A 49 0.12 -3.42 -13.00
N LEU A 50 -0.29 -4.53 -13.61
CA LEU A 50 -0.62 -5.74 -12.86
C LEU A 50 0.63 -6.32 -12.18
N PHE A 51 1.77 -6.23 -12.88
CA PHE A 51 3.10 -6.62 -12.42
C PHE A 51 4.06 -5.46 -12.71
N GLY A 52 4.80 -4.98 -11.70
CA GLY A 52 5.78 -3.89 -11.88
C GLY A 52 5.41 -2.54 -11.24
N GLY A 53 4.44 -2.51 -10.31
CA GLY A 53 4.14 -1.30 -9.54
C GLY A 53 3.24 -0.30 -10.27
N GLY A 54 3.41 0.97 -9.95
CA GLY A 54 2.56 2.07 -10.37
C GLY A 54 3.38 3.31 -10.69
N TRP A 55 2.70 4.32 -11.19
CA TRP A 55 3.29 5.62 -11.45
C TRP A 55 2.23 6.70 -11.31
N LEU A 56 2.57 7.78 -10.65
CA LEU A 56 1.78 9.00 -10.59
C LEU A 56 2.58 10.19 -11.14
N GLY A 57 2.02 10.87 -12.14
CA GLY A 57 2.51 12.13 -12.66
C GLY A 57 1.87 13.30 -11.93
N TYR A 58 2.69 14.31 -11.60
CA TYR A 58 2.21 15.58 -11.06
C TYR A 58 3.02 16.75 -11.63
N ARG A 59 2.43 17.95 -11.57
CA ARG A 59 3.09 19.22 -11.91
C ARG A 59 2.80 20.26 -10.85
N ALA A 60 3.72 21.19 -10.68
CA ALA A 60 3.56 22.35 -9.81
C ALA A 60 4.31 23.55 -10.41
N GLU A 61 3.74 24.73 -10.26
CA GLU A 61 4.37 26.00 -10.63
C GLU A 61 4.30 26.95 -9.43
N PRO A 62 5.44 27.31 -8.82
CA PRO A 62 6.80 26.87 -9.14
C PRO A 62 7.04 25.37 -8.87
N PRO A 63 8.07 24.75 -9.47
CA PRO A 63 8.40 23.34 -9.23
C PRO A 63 8.64 23.04 -7.75
N LEU A 64 8.09 21.92 -7.25
CA LEU A 64 8.30 21.49 -5.87
C LEU A 64 9.78 21.14 -5.64
N ARG A 65 10.41 21.83 -4.69
CA ARG A 65 11.82 21.64 -4.32
C ARG A 65 11.96 21.63 -2.79
N GLY A 66 13.12 21.20 -2.30
CA GLY A 66 13.42 21.17 -0.87
C GLY A 66 12.46 20.25 -0.10
N ALA A 67 12.01 20.68 1.08
CA ALA A 67 11.16 19.87 1.96
C ALA A 67 9.85 19.45 1.29
N ALA A 68 9.22 20.31 0.50
CA ALA A 68 7.99 19.97 -0.22
C ALA A 68 8.21 18.84 -1.24
N GLY A 69 9.32 18.87 -1.98
CA GLY A 69 9.68 17.79 -2.90
C GLY A 69 9.94 16.47 -2.18
N TRP A 70 10.63 16.52 -1.03
CA TRP A 70 10.88 15.33 -0.20
C TRP A 70 9.60 14.74 0.38
N LEU A 71 8.68 15.58 0.88
CA LEU A 71 7.39 15.13 1.40
C LEU A 71 6.57 14.40 0.34
N VAL A 72 6.61 14.87 -0.92
CA VAL A 72 5.95 14.17 -2.02
C VAL A 72 6.62 12.83 -2.29
N GLN A 73 7.96 12.80 -2.43
CA GLN A 73 8.72 11.56 -2.69
C GLN A 73 8.55 10.51 -1.58
N LEU A 74 8.36 10.93 -0.33
CA LEU A 74 8.19 10.04 0.81
C LEU A 74 6.72 9.77 1.14
N GLY A 75 5.77 10.45 0.48
CA GLY A 75 4.35 10.35 0.78
C GLY A 75 3.82 8.92 0.66
N GLY A 76 4.22 8.20 -0.41
CA GLY A 76 3.87 6.80 -0.63
C GLY A 76 4.31 5.89 0.51
N ILE A 77 5.60 5.93 0.84
CA ILE A 77 6.19 5.17 1.96
C ILE A 77 5.53 5.55 3.29
N GLY A 78 5.27 6.84 3.52
CA GLY A 78 4.60 7.31 4.74
C GLY A 78 3.21 6.71 4.92
N VAL A 79 2.44 6.57 3.84
CA VAL A 79 1.13 5.91 3.86
C VAL A 79 1.28 4.42 4.16
N GLU A 80 2.22 3.73 3.52
CA GLU A 80 2.46 2.30 3.75
C GLU A 80 2.84 2.01 5.21
N LEU A 81 3.77 2.78 5.75
CA LEU A 81 4.20 2.65 7.16
C LEU A 81 3.04 2.94 8.12
N THR A 82 2.20 3.93 7.81
CA THR A 82 1.04 4.26 8.65
C THR A 82 0.02 3.11 8.65
N LEU A 83 -0.25 2.52 7.49
CA LEU A 83 -1.14 1.36 7.36
C LEU A 83 -0.56 0.13 8.07
N ALA A 84 0.73 -0.14 7.90
CA ALA A 84 1.43 -1.23 8.57
C ALA A 84 1.36 -1.08 10.09
N ALA A 85 1.63 0.12 10.62
CA ALA A 85 1.53 0.40 12.05
C ALA A 85 0.10 0.24 12.58
N ALA A 86 -0.92 0.71 11.84
CA ALA A 86 -2.32 0.56 12.22
C ALA A 86 -2.74 -0.92 12.26
N LEU A 87 -2.34 -1.72 11.27
CA LEU A 87 -2.59 -3.16 11.24
C LEU A 87 -1.88 -3.89 12.39
N ALA A 88 -0.63 -3.54 12.68
CA ALA A 88 0.12 -4.10 13.79
C ALA A 88 -0.53 -3.75 15.14
N ALA A 89 -1.02 -2.53 15.32
CA ALA A 89 -1.73 -2.11 16.51
C ALA A 89 -3.07 -2.86 16.68
N LEU A 90 -3.86 -3.01 15.61
CA LEU A 90 -5.10 -3.79 15.62
C LEU A 90 -4.84 -5.26 15.96
N TRP A 91 -3.77 -5.84 15.41
CA TRP A 91 -3.33 -7.19 15.74
C TRP A 91 -2.94 -7.34 17.21
N ALA A 92 -2.15 -6.40 17.74
CA ALA A 92 -1.74 -6.37 19.14
C ALA A 92 -2.91 -6.12 20.12
N ALA A 93 -3.94 -5.39 19.69
CA ALA A 93 -5.13 -5.12 20.50
C ALA A 93 -6.18 -6.24 20.49
N SER A 94 -6.16 -7.14 19.50
CA SER A 94 -7.22 -8.14 19.31
C SER A 94 -6.76 -9.58 19.57
N PRO A 95 -7.08 -10.19 20.74
CA PRO A 95 -6.83 -11.60 21.01
C PRO A 95 -7.48 -12.54 19.98
N ARG A 96 -8.65 -12.15 19.45
CA ARG A 96 -9.39 -12.93 18.44
C ARG A 96 -8.63 -13.01 17.12
N LEU A 97 -8.02 -11.92 16.67
CA LEU A 97 -7.20 -11.92 15.46
C LEU A 97 -5.96 -12.79 15.66
N ARG A 98 -5.30 -12.69 16.83
CA ARG A 98 -4.13 -13.53 17.17
C ARG A 98 -4.42 -15.03 17.22
N ALA A 99 -5.62 -15.41 17.66
CA ALA A 99 -6.04 -16.80 17.70
C ALA A 99 -6.47 -17.36 16.33
N ALA A 100 -6.72 -16.49 15.33
CA ALA A 100 -7.13 -16.91 14.01
C ALA A 100 -5.91 -17.10 13.08
N PRO A 101 -5.58 -18.33 12.66
CA PRO A 101 -4.40 -18.61 11.84
C PRO A 101 -4.44 -17.91 10.47
N THR A 102 -5.64 -17.70 9.91
CA THR A 102 -5.85 -16.97 8.66
C THR A 102 -5.61 -15.46 8.81
N ALA A 103 -5.96 -14.89 9.97
CA ALA A 103 -5.70 -13.48 10.25
C ALA A 103 -4.21 -13.24 10.52
N ALA A 104 -3.52 -14.19 11.16
CA ALA A 104 -2.06 -14.15 11.31
C ALA A 104 -1.37 -14.09 9.95
N LEU A 105 -1.70 -15.03 9.07
CA LEU A 105 -1.17 -15.07 7.70
C LEU A 105 -1.49 -13.80 6.91
N ALA A 106 -2.72 -13.27 7.01
CA ALA A 106 -3.12 -12.06 6.31
C ALA A 106 -2.35 -10.83 6.81
N VAL A 107 -2.16 -10.69 8.13
CA VAL A 107 -1.40 -9.57 8.72
C VAL A 107 0.09 -9.70 8.40
N THR A 108 0.68 -10.90 8.47
CA THR A 108 2.08 -11.11 8.09
C THR A 108 2.30 -10.86 6.59
N ALA A 109 1.38 -11.31 5.73
CA ALA A 109 1.45 -11.05 4.30
C ALA A 109 1.28 -9.56 3.97
N ALA A 110 0.37 -8.86 4.65
CA ALA A 110 0.23 -7.42 4.51
C ALA A 110 1.48 -6.67 4.99
N ALA A 111 2.07 -7.06 6.11
CA ALA A 111 3.31 -6.47 6.62
C ALA A 111 4.49 -6.68 5.65
N TRP A 112 4.58 -7.86 5.02
CA TRP A 112 5.59 -8.15 3.99
C TRP A 112 5.35 -7.39 2.68
N ALA A 113 4.09 -7.19 2.29
CA ALA A 113 3.75 -6.47 1.07
C ALA A 113 3.92 -4.94 1.20
N LEU A 114 4.04 -4.43 2.42
CA LEU A 114 4.22 -3.02 2.75
C LEU A 114 5.65 -2.68 3.23
N ALA A 115 6.57 -3.65 3.24
CA ALA A 115 7.98 -3.51 3.65
C ALA A 115 8.91 -3.66 2.44
#